data_AF-A0A9P0CMS2-F1
#
_entry.id   AF-A0A9P0CMS2-F1
#
_cell.length_a   1.000
_cell.length_b   1.000
_cell.length_c   1.000
_cell.angle_alpha   90.00
_cell.angle_beta   90.00
_cell.angle_gamma   90.00
#
_symmetry.space_group_name_H-M   'P 1'
#
loop_
_entity.id
_entity.type
_entity.pdbx_description
1 polymer ?
#
loop_
_entity_poly.entity_id
_entity_poly.type
_entity_poly.pdbx_seq_one_letter_code
_entity_poly.pdbx_strand_id
1 'polypeptide(L)'
;MLAEIIDPLINSRARNKLMQKASIIGAKTGKVLYVSSKSKYCPNCARALTKNIKPATHKCSKNWDVSSTSMESELILEGFLNIIKMHKLKYVKIIVQCLPKNLLRETLRKNNGS
;
A
#
# COMPACT_ATOMS: atom_id res chain seq x y z
N MET A 1 1.72 19.82 -7.52
CA MET A 1 2.27 19.29 -6.25
C MET A 1 3.34 18.23 -6.56
N LEU A 2 4.40 18.10 -5.76
CA LEU A 2 5.36 17.00 -5.84
C LEU A 2 4.83 15.84 -5.02
N ALA A 3 4.70 14.66 -5.62
CA ALA A 3 4.26 13.44 -4.94
C ALA A 3 5.43 12.46 -4.84
N GLU A 4 5.70 11.99 -3.63
CA GLU A 4 6.61 10.89 -3.37
C GLU A 4 5.80 9.61 -3.27
N ILE A 5 6.10 8.66 -4.16
CA ILE A 5 5.64 7.28 -4.03
C ILE A 5 6.63 6.61 -3.11
N ILE A 6 6.14 6.17 -1.96
CA ILE A 6 6.95 5.38 -1.06
C ILE A 6 6.54 3.94 -1.22
N ASP A 7 7.43 3.21 -1.90
CA ASP A 7 7.31 1.78 -2.09
C ASP A 7 8.05 1.09 -0.92
N PRO A 8 7.35 0.41 0.02
CA PRO A 8 7.97 -0.26 1.15
C PRO A 8 8.65 -1.59 0.78
N LEU A 9 8.89 -1.88 -0.49
CA LEU A 9 9.42 -3.17 -0.92
C LEU A 9 10.95 -3.12 -1.06
N ILE A 10 11.61 -3.87 -0.17
CA ILE A 10 12.79 -4.73 -0.36
C ILE A 10 13.45 -4.92 1.03
N ASN A 11 13.17 -6.03 1.69
CA ASN A 11 14.22 -6.70 2.48
C ASN A 11 14.03 -8.22 2.35
N SER A 12 15.15 -8.85 2.00
CA SER A 12 15.53 -10.27 2.02
C SER A 12 14.79 -11.27 1.11
N ARG A 13 15.50 -11.72 0.07
CA ARG A 13 15.61 -13.12 -0.38
C ARG A 13 14.45 -14.06 0.05
N ALA A 14 13.28 -13.98 -0.59
CA ALA A 14 12.34 -15.10 -0.80
C ALA A 14 11.08 -14.62 -1.53
N ARG A 15 10.80 -15.21 -2.69
CA ARG A 15 9.65 -14.93 -3.56
C ARG A 15 8.34 -15.43 -2.95
N ASN A 16 7.77 -14.71 -1.99
CA ASN A 16 6.34 -14.83 -1.63
C ASN A 16 5.73 -13.43 -1.44
N LYS A 17 5.58 -12.65 -2.53
CA LYS A 17 4.87 -11.33 -2.54
C LYS A 17 3.37 -11.55 -2.33
N LEU A 18 2.97 -11.85 -1.10
CA LEU A 18 1.58 -12.08 -0.71
C LEU A 18 0.83 -10.80 -0.36
N MET A 19 1.54 -9.73 0.02
CA MET A 19 0.96 -8.43 0.38
C MET A 19 1.90 -7.30 -0.03
N GLN A 20 1.32 -6.23 -0.57
CA GLN A 20 2.01 -5.01 -0.98
C GLN A 20 1.25 -3.81 -0.39
N LYS A 21 1.99 -2.77 -0.05
CA LYS A 21 1.46 -1.55 0.57
C LYS A 21 2.03 -0.38 -0.21
N ALA A 22 1.26 0.69 -0.37
CA ALA A 22 1.74 1.91 -1.00
C ALA A 22 1.30 3.10 -0.16
N SER A 23 2.14 4.12 -0.13
CA SER A 23 1.84 5.41 0.48
C SER A 23 2.26 6.52 -0.47
N ILE A 24 1.41 7.53 -0.64
CA ILE A 24 1.71 8.73 -1.42
C ILE A 24 1.81 9.89 -0.44
N ILE A 25 2.94 10.57 -0.46
CA ILE A 25 3.22 11.71 0.42
C ILE A 25 3.46 12.95 -0.43
N GLY A 26 2.92 14.09 0.00
CA GLY A 26 3.21 15.37 -0.65
C GLY A 26 4.63 15.81 -0.30
N ALA A 27 5.56 15.73 -1.24
CA ALA A 27 7.00 15.94 -1.01
C ALA A 27 7.33 17.28 -0.35
N LYS A 28 6.61 18.35 -0.71
CA LYS A 28 6.80 19.68 -0.10
C LYS A 28 6.20 19.80 1.31
N THR A 29 5.12 19.07 1.57
CA THR A 29 4.33 19.21 2.80
C THR A 29 4.65 18.17 3.85
N GLY A 30 5.25 17.03 3.47
CA GLY A 30 5.41 15.86 4.32
C GLY A 30 4.09 15.18 4.73
N LYS A 31 2.94 15.66 4.22
CA LYS A 31 1.62 15.13 4.55
C LYS A 31 1.30 13.89 3.72
N VAL A 32 0.74 12.89 4.38
CA VAL A 32 0.29 11.65 3.75
C VAL A 32 -1.01 11.93 3.01
N LEU A 33 -1.01 11.73 1.69
CA LEU A 33 -2.17 11.98 0.83
C LEU A 33 -2.98 10.70 0.59
N TYR A 34 -2.33 9.54 0.63
CA TYR A 34 -2.99 8.25 0.38
C TYR A 34 -2.18 7.11 0.96
N VAL A 35 -2.86 6.10 1.52
CA VAL A 35 -2.28 4.84 1.98
C VAL A 35 -3.20 3.71 1.57
N SER A 36 -2.66 2.66 0.97
CA SER A 36 -3.44 1.45 0.69
C SER A 36 -2.59 0.19 0.68
N SER A 37 -3.29 -0.95 0.65
CA SER A 37 -2.67 -2.27 0.66
C SER A 37 -3.45 -3.26 -0.19
N LYS A 38 -2.71 -4.06 -0.98
CA LYS A 38 -3.24 -5.22 -1.69
C LYS A 38 -2.63 -6.50 -1.13
N SER A 39 -3.43 -7.54 -0.99
CA SER A 39 -3.04 -8.85 -0.47
C SER A 39 -3.70 -9.98 -1.24
N LYS A 40 -2.91 -10.99 -1.60
CA LYS A 40 -3.33 -12.32 -2.08
C LYS A 40 -3.69 -13.27 -0.94
N TYR A 41 -3.33 -12.89 0.29
CA TYR A 41 -3.41 -13.74 1.44
C TYR A 41 -4.37 -13.17 2.48
N CYS A 42 -5.22 -14.05 3.01
CA CYS A 42 -5.98 -13.79 4.21
C CYS A 42 -5.71 -14.90 5.23
N PRO A 43 -5.25 -14.57 6.45
CA PRO A 43 -4.91 -15.57 7.46
C PRO A 43 -6.12 -16.39 7.90
N ASN A 44 -7.31 -15.80 7.93
CA ASN A 44 -8.54 -16.51 8.30
C ASN A 44 -8.91 -17.54 7.23
N CYS A 45 -8.85 -17.16 5.95
CA CYS A 45 -9.06 -18.08 4.83
C CYS A 45 -8.00 -19.18 4.80
N ALA A 46 -6.73 -18.84 5.00
CA ALA A 46 -5.64 -19.81 4.98
C ALA A 46 -5.76 -20.84 6.11
N ARG A 47 -6.09 -20.41 7.33
CA ARG A 47 -6.33 -21.31 8.46
C ARG A 47 -7.52 -22.23 8.23
N ALA A 48 -8.60 -21.72 7.64
CA ALA A 48 -9.77 -22.51 7.30
C ALA A 48 -9.43 -23.59 6.26
N LEU A 49 -8.65 -23.22 5.23
CA LEU A 49 -8.14 -24.14 4.21
C LEU A 49 -7.26 -25.25 4.82
N THR A 50 -6.32 -24.90 5.72
CA THR A 50 -5.46 -25.90 6.39
C THR A 50 -6.28 -26.89 7.23
N LYS A 51 -7.38 -26.43 7.83
CA LYS A 51 -8.28 -27.27 8.63
C LYS A 51 -9.37 -27.96 7.81
N ASN A 52 -9.39 -27.74 6.49
CA ASN A 52 -10.43 -28.21 5.56
C ASN A 52 -11.87 -27.86 6.00
N ILE A 53 -12.03 -26.67 6.59
CA ILE A 53 -13.33 -26.13 7.03
C ILE A 53 -13.66 -24.86 6.25
N LYS A 54 -14.95 -24.50 6.22
CA LYS A 54 -15.37 -23.20 5.70
C LYS A 54 -14.86 -22.07 6.62
N PRO A 55 -14.30 -20.98 6.06
CA PRO A 55 -13.88 -19.84 6.87
C PRO A 55 -15.09 -19.21 7.55
N ALA A 56 -14.95 -18.92 8.85
CA ALA A 56 -15.93 -18.13 9.57
C ALA A 56 -16.12 -16.75 8.92
N THR A 57 -17.30 -16.16 9.09
CA THR A 57 -17.60 -14.81 8.59
C THR A 57 -16.59 -13.81 9.12
N HIS A 58 -15.86 -13.16 8.22
CA HIS A 58 -14.83 -12.17 8.56
C HIS A 58 -14.66 -11.14 7.44
N LYS A 59 -14.04 -10.01 7.78
CA LYS A 59 -13.59 -9.04 6.78
C LYS A 59 -12.37 -9.58 6.05
N CYS A 60 -12.59 -10.18 4.89
CA CYS A 60 -11.51 -10.79 4.11
C CYS A 60 -10.48 -9.73 3.68
N SER A 61 -9.22 -9.98 4.00
CA SER A 61 -8.11 -9.13 3.59
C SER A 61 -7.57 -9.50 2.20
N LYS A 62 -8.04 -10.60 1.60
CA LYS A 62 -7.68 -10.99 0.25
C LYS A 62 -8.44 -10.12 -0.74
N ASN A 63 -7.72 -9.27 -1.46
CA ASN A 63 -8.28 -8.30 -2.40
C ASN A 63 -7.48 -8.25 -3.71
N TRP A 64 -6.68 -9.29 -3.98
CA TRP A 64 -5.88 -9.40 -5.19
C TRP A 64 -5.73 -10.85 -5.62
N ASP A 65 -6.07 -11.12 -6.87
CA ASP A 65 -6.02 -12.48 -7.44
C ASP A 65 -5.08 -12.60 -8.67
N VAL A 66 -4.47 -11.48 -9.09
CA VAL A 66 -3.60 -11.44 -10.30
C VAL A 66 -2.12 -11.63 -9.95
N SER A 67 -1.18 -11.28 -10.82
CA SER A 67 0.26 -11.37 -10.56
C SER A 67 0.68 -10.43 -9.41
N SER A 68 1.74 -10.79 -8.68
CA SER A 68 2.21 -9.91 -7.59
C SER A 68 2.85 -8.64 -8.16
N THR A 69 3.55 -8.74 -9.30
CA THR A 69 4.14 -7.59 -10.00
C THR A 69 3.09 -6.51 -10.31
N SER A 70 1.86 -6.89 -10.64
CA SER A 70 0.80 -5.94 -10.96
C SER A 70 0.21 -5.18 -9.76
N MET A 71 0.43 -5.61 -8.51
CA MET A 71 -0.16 -4.90 -7.36
C MET A 71 0.48 -3.52 -7.15
N GLU A 72 1.80 -3.40 -7.35
CA GLU A 72 2.52 -2.14 -7.18
C GLU A 72 1.95 -1.09 -8.14
N SER A 73 1.85 -1.43 -9.43
CA SER A 73 1.29 -0.55 -10.45
C SER A 73 -0.17 -0.18 -10.16
N GLU A 74 -0.99 -1.13 -9.75
CA GLU A 74 -2.40 -0.87 -9.42
C GLU A 74 -2.54 0.04 -8.19
N LEU A 75 -1.76 -0.21 -7.12
CA LEU A 75 -1.76 0.60 -5.91
C LEU A 75 -1.40 2.06 -6.21
N ILE A 76 -0.42 2.27 -7.10
CA ILE A 76 -0.01 3.60 -7.54
C ILE A 76 -1.12 4.28 -8.34
N LEU A 77 -1.71 3.58 -9.31
CA LEU A 77 -2.81 4.08 -10.12
C LEU A 77 -4.02 4.47 -9.24
N GLU A 78 -4.42 3.57 -8.35
CA GLU A 78 -5.52 3.77 -7.41
C GLU A 78 -5.26 5.00 -6.52
N GLY A 79 -4.03 5.15 -6.03
CA GLY A 79 -3.64 6.29 -5.21
C GLY A 79 -3.74 7.62 -5.95
N PHE A 80 -3.23 7.68 -7.19
CA PHE A 80 -3.32 8.91 -7.98
C PHE A 80 -4.77 9.27 -8.34
N LEU A 81 -5.57 8.30 -8.77
CA LEU A 81 -6.99 8.53 -9.09
C LEU A 81 -7.76 9.04 -7.86
N ASN A 82 -7.51 8.44 -6.69
CA ASN A 82 -8.16 8.87 -5.45
C ASN A 82 -7.75 10.27 -5.02
N ILE A 83 -6.47 10.62 -5.12
CA ILE A 83 -6.03 11.97 -4.73
C ILE A 83 -6.56 13.03 -5.69
N ILE A 84 -6.61 12.75 -7.00
CA ILE A 84 -7.25 13.65 -7.97
C ILE A 84 -8.71 13.88 -7.59
N LYS A 85 -9.43 12.80 -7.23
CA LYS A 85 -10.83 12.87 -6.84
C LYS A 85 -11.06 13.60 -5.51
N MET A 86 -10.28 13.27 -4.48
CA MET A 86 -10.47 13.76 -3.10
C MET A 86 -9.92 15.17 -2.91
N HIS A 87 -8.72 15.43 -3.41
CA HIS A 87 -8.01 16.68 -3.13
C HIS A 87 -8.00 17.65 -4.32
N LYS A 88 -8.55 17.24 -5.48
CA LYS A 88 -8.56 18.04 -6.73
C LYS A 88 -7.16 18.54 -7.13
N LEU A 89 -6.14 17.75 -6.80
CA LEU A 89 -4.74 18.11 -7.01
C LEU A 89 -4.27 17.65 -8.39
N LYS A 90 -3.58 18.55 -9.09
CA LYS A 90 -2.81 18.22 -10.30
C LYS A 90 -1.32 18.07 -9.94
N TYR A 91 -0.72 16.99 -10.45
CA TYR A 91 0.69 16.72 -10.29
C TYR A 91 1.47 17.35 -11.43
N VAL A 92 2.59 18.00 -11.10
CA VAL A 92 3.49 18.60 -12.08
C VAL A 92 4.76 17.76 -12.23
N LYS A 93 5.16 17.10 -11.14
CA LYS A 93 6.32 16.21 -11.11
C LYS A 93 6.09 15.12 -10.07
N ILE A 94 6.39 13.89 -10.46
CA ILE A 94 6.33 12.69 -9.61
C ILE A 94 7.78 12.32 -9.26
N ILE A 95 8.01 12.01 -7.99
CA ILE A 95 9.30 11.55 -7.48
C ILE A 95 9.07 10.13 -6.95
N VAL A 96 9.85 9.18 -7.46
CA VAL A 96 9.82 7.80 -6.97
C VAL A 96 11.08 7.61 -6.13
N GLN A 97 10.90 7.36 -4.84
CA GLN A 97 12.03 7.17 -3.93
C GLN A 97 11.81 5.93 -3.07
N CYS A 98 12.80 5.04 -3.07
CA CYS A 98 12.86 3.93 -2.13
C CYS A 98 13.30 4.49 -0.77
N LEU A 99 12.36 4.70 0.15
CA LEU A 99 12.67 5.14 1.51
C LEU A 99 12.85 3.95 2.46
N PRO A 100 13.80 4.04 3.40
CA PRO A 100 13.94 3.01 4.42
C PRO A 100 12.70 2.99 5.35
N LYS A 101 12.31 1.78 5.79
CA LYS A 101 11.03 1.52 6.49
C LYS A 101 10.84 2.31 7.78
N ASN A 102 11.91 2.72 8.45
CA ASN A 102 11.90 3.54 9.67
C ASN A 102 11.36 4.95 9.39
N LEU A 103 11.82 5.59 8.32
CA LEU A 103 11.45 6.94 7.97
C LEU A 103 9.95 7.04 7.62
N LEU A 104 9.42 6.01 6.95
CA LEU A 104 7.99 5.87 6.68
C LEU A 104 7.14 5.84 7.95
N ARG A 105 7.54 5.03 8.94
CA ARG A 105 6.81 4.89 10.20
C ARG A 105 6.83 6.19 10.98
N GLU A 106 7.94 6.92 10.94
CA GLU A 106 8.06 8.23 11.57
C GLU A 106 7.17 9.26 10.91
N THR A 107 7.13 9.31 9.57
CA THR A 107 6.23 10.22 8.84
C THR A 107 4.76 9.91 9.10
N LEU A 108 4.38 8.62 9.13
CA LEU A 108 3.01 8.21 9.48
C LEU A 108 2.66 8.56 10.94
N ARG A 109 3.59 8.37 11.90
CA ARG A 109 3.40 8.77 13.30
C ARG A 109 3.21 10.27 13.46
N LYS A 110 4.02 11.08 12.76
CA LYS A 110 3.91 12.55 12.79
C LYS A 110 2.58 13.07 12.23
N ASN A 111 1.96 12.34 11.28
CA ASN A 111 0.68 12.73 10.68
C ASN A 111 -0.56 12.23 11.45
N ASN A 112 -0.42 11.22 12.33
CA ASN A 112 -1.51 10.69 13.16
C ASN A 112 -1.57 11.29 14.58
N GLY A 113 -0.67 12.23 14.90
CA GLY A 113 -0.70 13.03 16.12
C GLY A 113 -1.14 14.45 15.80
N SER A 114 -2.44 14.68 15.71
CA SER A 114 -3.09 16.01 15.65
C SER A 114 -4.52 15.86 16.14
#